data_AF-A0AAE0A1V3-F1
#
_entry.id   AF-A0AAE0A1V3-F1
#
_cell.length_a   1.000
_cell.length_b   1.000
_cell.length_c   1.000
_cell.angle_alpha   90.00
_cell.angle_beta   90.00
_cell.angle_gamma   90.00
#
_symmetry.space_group_name_H-M   'P 1'
#
loop_
_entity.id
_entity.type
_entity.pdbx_description
1 polymer ?
#
loop_
_entity_poly.entity_id
_entity_poly.type
_entity_poly.pdbx_seq_one_letter_code
_entity_poly.pdbx_strand_id
1 'polypeptide(L)'
;MSLGASVRGFRRCMCPVIAVDSTHLKGRFGGTMFVATAQDGNEQVYPIAFGYGDSENNLSWEWFLDCLKGALSHIDDLKRFHRKDVASLMDKAARAYTEFKYNRYMGELRNLHKNAFDYVESAGPHKWSRVHCPQRRFRVMTTNVAECINSCLKFARQLPMLTLAEFIRNMLRRWFHYRYRAV
;
A
#
# COMPACT_ATOMS: atom_id res chain seq x y z
N MET A 1 11.42 -7.23 6.67
CA MET A 1 11.95 -6.02 7.36
C MET A 1 10.81 -5.03 7.56
N SER A 2 10.40 -4.79 8.81
CA SER A 2 9.40 -3.76 9.13
C SER A 2 10.09 -2.44 9.50
N LEU A 3 9.58 -1.33 9.00
CA LEU A 3 10.12 0.00 9.31
C LEU A 3 9.32 0.56 10.49
N GLY A 4 9.76 0.31 11.72
CA GLY A 4 9.00 0.68 12.92
C GLY A 4 8.65 2.19 12.99
N ALA A 5 9.54 3.06 12.51
CA ALA A 5 9.25 4.49 12.37
C ALA A 5 8.16 4.77 11.32
N SER A 6 8.22 4.08 10.17
CA SER A 6 7.20 4.18 9.13
C SER A 6 5.84 3.69 9.61
N VAL A 7 5.79 2.54 10.27
CA VAL A 7 4.54 2.00 10.82
C VAL A 7 3.89 2.99 11.78
N ARG A 8 4.68 3.65 12.65
CA ARG A 8 4.15 4.68 13.56
C ARG A 8 3.66 5.94 12.83
N GLY A 9 4.37 6.39 11.80
CA GLY A 9 3.98 7.55 10.99
C GLY A 9 2.69 7.29 10.20
N PHE A 10 2.58 6.11 9.59
CA PHE A 10 1.38 5.65 8.90
C PHE A 10 0.16 5.67 9.83
N ARG A 11 0.31 5.13 11.05
CA ARG A 11 -0.78 5.07 12.04
C ARG A 11 -1.34 6.44 12.45
N ARG A 12 -0.49 7.47 12.53
CA ARG A 12 -0.89 8.77 13.11
C ARG A 12 -1.41 9.75 12.07
N CYS A 13 -0.86 9.73 10.86
CA CYS A 13 -0.99 10.87 9.95
C CYS A 13 -1.39 10.48 8.52
N MET A 14 -1.57 9.19 8.21
CA MET A 14 -1.79 8.73 6.83
C MET A 14 -3.16 8.09 6.64
N CYS A 15 -3.65 8.13 5.40
CA CYS A 15 -4.83 7.38 4.98
C CYS A 15 -4.56 5.88 5.19
N PRO A 16 -5.50 5.09 5.75
CA PRO A 16 -5.31 3.67 6.05
C PRO A 16 -5.40 2.79 4.79
N VAL A 17 -4.64 3.14 3.76
CA VAL A 17 -4.58 2.43 2.49
C VAL A 17 -3.12 2.12 2.19
N ILE A 18 -2.87 0.84 1.91
CA ILE A 18 -1.54 0.31 1.63
C ILE A 18 -1.58 -0.31 0.24
N ALA A 19 -0.72 0.17 -0.65
CA ALA A 19 -0.43 -0.48 -1.91
C ALA A 19 0.62 -1.56 -1.68
N VAL A 20 0.39 -2.76 -2.21
CA VAL A 20 1.36 -3.85 -2.15
C VAL A 20 1.65 -4.31 -3.57
N ASP A 21 2.92 -4.52 -3.87
CA ASP A 21 3.37 -5.06 -5.15
C ASP A 21 4.48 -6.11 -4.92
N SER A 22 4.61 -7.03 -5.87
CA SER A 22 5.66 -8.03 -5.90
C SER A 22 6.57 -7.83 -7.10
N THR A 23 7.84 -8.17 -6.95
CA THR A 23 8.75 -8.19 -8.09
C THR A 23 9.79 -9.29 -7.93
N HIS A 24 10.08 -9.99 -9.04
CA HIS A 24 11.10 -11.03 -9.04
C HIS A 24 12.49 -10.46 -8.77
N LEU A 25 13.23 -11.14 -7.91
CA LEU A 25 14.66 -10.92 -7.72
C LEU A 25 15.41 -11.47 -8.94
N LYS A 26 16.48 -10.78 -9.34
CA LYS A 26 17.23 -11.10 -10.57
C LYS A 26 18.60 -11.72 -10.30
N GLY A 27 18.98 -11.85 -9.02
CA GLY A 27 20.24 -12.46 -8.61
C GLY A 27 20.19 -14.00 -8.61
N ARG A 28 21.34 -14.61 -8.33
CA ARG A 28 21.54 -16.08 -8.29
C ARG A 28 20.56 -16.83 -7.37
N PHE A 29 20.06 -16.16 -6.34
CA PHE A 29 19.18 -16.75 -5.34
C PHE A 29 17.70 -16.77 -5.74
N GLY A 30 17.33 -16.10 -6.85
CA GLY A 30 15.94 -16.02 -7.29
C GLY A 30 15.02 -15.44 -6.21
N GLY A 31 13.73 -15.77 -6.29
CA GLY A 31 12.72 -15.36 -5.32
C GLY A 31 11.93 -14.11 -5.72
N THR A 32 11.03 -13.72 -4.83
CA THR A 32 10.11 -12.59 -5.00
C THR A 32 10.25 -11.64 -3.84
N MET A 33 10.46 -10.36 -4.15
CA MET A 33 10.44 -9.28 -3.18
C MET A 33 9.05 -8.65 -3.16
N PHE A 34 8.48 -8.54 -1.97
CA PHE A 34 7.21 -7.84 -1.73
C PHE A 34 7.51 -6.47 -1.13
N VAL A 35 6.78 -5.45 -1.59
CA VAL A 35 6.87 -4.09 -1.06
C VAL A 35 5.48 -3.60 -0.68
N ALA A 36 5.36 -3.11 0.55
CA ALA A 36 4.17 -2.42 1.03
C ALA A 36 4.47 -0.94 1.20
N THR A 37 3.70 -0.10 0.50
CA THR A 37 3.82 1.36 0.51
C THR A 37 2.50 2.01 0.85
N ALA A 38 2.57 3.14 1.53
CA ALA A 38 1.49 4.10 1.64
C ALA A 38 1.91 5.43 1.02
N GLN A 39 1.09 6.45 1.20
CA GLN A 39 1.38 7.79 0.76
C GLN A 39 1.08 8.75 1.91
N ASP A 40 1.98 9.70 2.13
CA ASP A 40 1.80 10.72 3.15
C ASP A 40 0.95 11.89 2.64
N GLY A 41 0.61 12.82 3.54
CA GLY A 41 -0.23 13.99 3.22
C GLY A 41 0.38 14.94 2.20
N ASN A 42 1.67 14.78 1.85
CA ASN A 42 2.38 15.57 0.86
C ASN A 42 2.53 14.83 -0.48
N GLU A 43 1.67 13.85 -0.74
CA GLU A 43 1.71 12.99 -1.93
C GLU A 43 3.01 12.17 -2.09
N GLN A 44 3.86 12.06 -1.06
CA GLN A 44 5.13 11.36 -1.19
C GLN A 44 4.97 9.87 -0.88
N VAL A 45 5.67 9.03 -1.65
CA VAL A 45 5.70 7.57 -1.45
C VAL A 45 6.24 7.26 -0.07
N TYR A 46 5.56 6.44 0.72
CA TYR A 46 5.93 6.14 2.09
C TYR A 46 6.07 4.64 2.32
N PRO A 47 7.29 4.08 2.25
CA PRO A 47 7.51 2.65 2.44
C PRO A 47 7.21 2.19 3.87
N ILE A 48 6.41 1.13 4.00
CA ILE A 48 5.98 0.55 5.28
C ILE A 48 6.78 -0.72 5.60
N ALA A 49 6.84 -1.65 4.66
CA ALA A 49 7.47 -2.95 4.87
C ALA A 49 8.02 -3.55 3.57
N PHE A 50 9.06 -4.37 3.73
CA PHE A 50 9.64 -5.19 2.68
C PHE A 50 9.66 -6.66 3.12
N GLY A 51 9.30 -7.56 2.21
CA GLY A 51 9.29 -9.01 2.42
C GLY A 51 10.02 -9.74 1.30
N TYR A 52 10.47 -10.95 1.61
CA TYR A 52 11.15 -11.83 0.66
C TYR A 52 10.51 -13.21 0.75
N GLY A 53 10.07 -13.73 -0.38
CA GLY A 53 9.52 -15.08 -0.49
C GLY A 53 10.19 -15.86 -1.62
N ASP A 54 10.02 -17.17 -1.61
CA ASP A 54 10.71 -18.06 -2.54
C ASP A 54 10.17 -17.98 -3.97
N SER A 55 8.90 -17.61 -4.15
CA SER A 55 8.29 -17.34 -5.46
C SER A 55 7.01 -16.50 -5.34
N GLU A 56 6.52 -15.98 -6.46
CA GLU A 56 5.23 -15.27 -6.49
C GLU A 56 4.07 -16.29 -6.51
N ASN A 57 3.79 -16.85 -5.33
CA ASN A 57 2.73 -17.82 -5.13
C ASN A 57 1.82 -17.40 -3.96
N ASN A 58 0.64 -18.03 -3.87
CA ASN A 58 -0.34 -17.69 -2.84
C ASN A 58 0.23 -17.83 -1.42
N LEU A 59 1.07 -18.83 -1.16
CA LEU A 59 1.70 -19.06 0.15
C LEU A 59 2.63 -17.89 0.56
N SER A 60 3.44 -17.40 -0.38
CA SER A 60 4.38 -16.29 -0.14
C SER A 60 3.63 -14.97 0.03
N TRP A 61 2.56 -14.76 -0.74
CA TRP A 61 1.65 -13.64 -0.57
C TRP A 61 0.93 -13.66 0.78
N GLU A 62 0.39 -14.81 1.17
CA GLU A 62 -0.28 -15.01 2.46
C GLU A 62 0.67 -14.75 3.61
N TRP A 63 1.87 -15.35 3.58
CA TRP A 63 2.92 -15.11 4.57
C TRP A 63 3.28 -13.64 4.70
N PHE A 64 3.50 -12.94 3.57
CA PHE A 64 3.89 -11.54 3.60
C PHE A 64 2.79 -10.65 4.18
N LEU A 65 1.54 -10.90 3.76
CA LEU A 65 0.40 -10.13 4.21
C LEU A 65 0.04 -10.44 5.68
N ASP A 66 0.29 -11.65 6.18
CA ASP A 66 0.15 -11.98 7.61
C ASP A 66 1.22 -11.32 8.45
N CYS A 67 2.47 -11.31 7.98
CA CYS A 67 3.55 -10.53 8.58
C CYS A 67 3.24 -9.03 8.59
N LEU A 68 2.67 -8.51 7.50
CA LEU A 68 2.25 -7.11 7.39
C LEU A 68 1.12 -6.80 8.37
N LYS A 69 0.10 -7.67 8.44
CA LYS A 69 -1.00 -7.55 9.40
C LYS A 69 -0.50 -7.58 10.84
N GLY A 70 0.42 -8.49 11.16
CA GLY A 70 1.10 -8.56 12.45
C GLY A 70 1.89 -7.29 12.79
N ALA A 71 2.62 -6.74 11.82
CA ALA A 71 3.34 -5.47 12.00
C ALA A 71 2.39 -4.27 12.19
N LEU A 72 1.14 -4.39 11.74
CA LEU A 72 0.10 -3.37 11.80
C LEU A 72 -0.97 -3.65 12.87
N SER A 73 -0.82 -4.69 13.70
CA SER A 73 -1.87 -5.39 14.47
C SER A 73 -2.59 -4.60 15.57
N HIS A 74 -2.49 -3.26 15.58
CA HIS A 74 -3.40 -2.37 16.30
C HIS A 74 -4.32 -1.58 15.34
N ILE A 75 -4.39 -1.99 14.07
CA ILE A 75 -5.33 -1.52 13.07
C ILE A 75 -6.29 -2.69 12.83
N ASP A 76 -7.44 -2.69 13.51
CA ASP A 76 -8.38 -3.82 13.54
C ASP A 76 -9.08 -4.12 12.19
N ASP A 77 -8.83 -3.31 11.16
CA ASP A 77 -9.61 -3.32 9.92
C ASP A 77 -8.79 -3.63 8.65
N LEU A 78 -7.90 -4.63 8.62
CA LEU A 78 -7.22 -5.01 7.36
C LEU A 78 -7.94 -6.18 6.67
N LYS A 79 -8.84 -5.90 5.71
CA LYS A 79 -9.48 -6.92 4.86
C LYS A 79 -8.86 -6.97 3.46
N ARG A 80 -8.61 -8.19 2.94
CA ARG A 80 -8.01 -8.44 1.62
C ARG A 80 -9.09 -8.47 0.52
N PHE A 81 -8.84 -7.81 -0.61
CA PHE A 81 -9.68 -7.91 -1.81
C PHE A 81 -8.83 -8.29 -3.02
N HIS A 82 -9.07 -9.49 -3.56
CA HIS A 82 -8.27 -10.06 -4.65
C HIS A 82 -8.82 -9.73 -6.05
N ARG A 83 -10.01 -9.11 -6.14
CA ARG A 83 -10.69 -8.84 -7.41
C ARG A 83 -10.30 -7.46 -7.96
N LYS A 84 -9.72 -7.44 -9.16
CA LYS A 84 -9.44 -6.21 -9.93
C LYS A 84 -10.68 -5.34 -10.08
N ASP A 85 -11.86 -5.95 -10.23
CA ASP A 85 -13.13 -5.24 -10.40
C ASP A 85 -13.53 -4.47 -9.13
N VAL A 86 -13.36 -5.09 -7.95
CA VAL A 86 -13.62 -4.46 -6.64
C VAL A 86 -12.67 -3.28 -6.42
N ALA A 87 -11.38 -3.47 -6.70
CA ALA A 87 -10.39 -2.39 -6.62
C ALA A 87 -10.73 -1.25 -7.59
N SER A 88 -11.17 -1.56 -8.81
CA SER A 88 -11.56 -0.53 -9.79
C SER A 88 -12.79 0.26 -9.36
N LEU A 89 -13.80 -0.39 -8.77
CA LEU A 89 -15.02 0.25 -8.29
C LEU A 89 -14.73 1.10 -7.05
N MET A 90 -13.88 0.62 -6.14
CA MET A 90 -13.42 1.42 -5.01
C MET A 90 -12.62 2.65 -5.47
N ASP A 91 -11.72 2.54 -6.46
CA ASP A 91 -11.00 3.71 -6.99
C ASP A 91 -11.97 4.73 -7.60
N LYS A 92 -12.93 4.26 -8.40
CA LYS A 92 -13.97 5.11 -9.00
C LYS A 92 -14.85 5.80 -7.95
N ALA A 93 -15.24 5.07 -6.89
CA ALA A 93 -16.01 5.61 -5.78
C ALA A 93 -15.19 6.64 -4.98
N ALA A 94 -13.95 6.29 -4.61
CA ALA A 94 -13.05 7.16 -3.87
C ALA A 94 -12.78 8.49 -4.59
N ARG A 95 -12.73 8.46 -5.92
CA ARG A 95 -12.45 9.61 -6.79
C ARG A 95 -13.68 10.39 -7.25
N ALA A 96 -14.88 9.93 -6.90
CA ALA A 96 -16.11 10.59 -7.30
C ALA A 96 -16.15 12.03 -6.78
N TYR A 97 -16.43 12.97 -7.68
CA TYR A 97 -16.57 14.40 -7.35
C TYR A 97 -17.99 14.76 -6.91
N THR A 98 -18.96 13.88 -7.15
CA THR A 98 -20.37 14.09 -6.83
C THR A 98 -20.91 12.88 -6.09
N GLU A 99 -21.84 13.12 -5.15
CA GLU A 99 -22.48 12.04 -4.38
C GLU A 99 -23.21 11.07 -5.31
N PHE A 100 -23.80 11.57 -6.39
CA PHE A 100 -24.44 10.73 -7.39
C PHE A 100 -23.49 9.69 -7.99
N LYS A 101 -22.27 10.09 -8.41
CA LYS A 101 -21.28 9.16 -8.96
C LYS A 101 -20.77 8.20 -7.88
N TYR A 102 -20.56 8.70 -6.66
CA TYR A 102 -20.16 7.88 -5.52
C TYR A 102 -21.18 6.77 -5.25
N ASN A 103 -22.46 7.13 -5.08
CA ASN A 103 -23.55 6.20 -4.80
C ASN A 103 -23.73 5.17 -5.92
N ARG A 104 -23.53 5.56 -7.18
CA ARG A 104 -23.56 4.63 -8.32
C ARG A 104 -22.50 3.53 -8.19
N TYR A 105 -21.24 3.92 -7.97
CA TYR A 105 -20.14 2.95 -7.84
C TYR A 105 -20.25 2.10 -6.57
N MET A 106 -20.74 2.68 -5.47
CA MET A 106 -21.01 1.94 -4.24
C MET A 106 -22.17 0.94 -4.40
N GLY A 107 -23.20 1.28 -5.18
CA GLY A 107 -24.26 0.35 -5.56
C GLY A 107 -23.76 -0.81 -6.43
N GLU A 108 -22.92 -0.51 -7.43
CA GLU A 108 -22.24 -1.53 -8.24
C GLU A 108 -21.35 -2.44 -7.36
N LEU A 109 -20.61 -1.87 -6.40
CA LEU A 109 -19.79 -2.62 -5.45
C LEU A 109 -20.63 -3.52 -4.54
N ARG A 110 -21.77 -3.03 -4.05
CA ARG A 110 -22.70 -3.80 -3.22
C ARG A 110 -23.24 -5.02 -3.97
N ASN A 111 -23.61 -4.84 -5.24
CA ASN A 111 -24.11 -5.92 -6.09
C ASN A 111 -23.01 -6.92 -6.45
N LEU A 112 -21.79 -6.45 -6.67
CA LEU A 112 -20.65 -7.30 -7.04
C LEU A 112 -20.12 -8.12 -5.86
N HIS A 113 -20.01 -7.49 -4.67
CA HIS A 113 -19.43 -8.10 -3.49
C HIS A 113 -19.87 -7.40 -2.19
N LYS A 114 -20.97 -7.88 -1.61
CA LYS A 114 -21.56 -7.33 -0.38
C LYS A 114 -20.55 -7.18 0.77
N ASN A 115 -19.72 -8.18 1.03
CA ASN A 115 -18.71 -8.11 2.10
C ASN A 115 -17.65 -7.01 1.88
N ALA A 116 -17.38 -6.65 0.62
CA ALA A 116 -16.47 -5.55 0.30
C ALA A 116 -17.16 -4.22 0.55
N PHE A 117 -18.41 -4.09 0.11
CA PHE A 117 -19.23 -2.93 0.39
C PHE A 117 -19.36 -2.68 1.90
N ASP A 118 -19.73 -3.69 2.69
CA ASP A 118 -19.92 -3.57 4.14
C ASP A 118 -18.64 -3.11 4.84
N TYR A 119 -17.48 -3.61 4.41
CA TYR A 119 -16.18 -3.19 4.92
C TYR A 119 -15.83 -1.74 4.56
N VAL A 120 -16.09 -1.34 3.32
CA VAL A 120 -15.79 0.00 2.82
C VAL A 120 -16.67 1.04 3.48
N GLU A 121 -17.94 0.69 3.73
CA GLU A 121 -18.88 1.48 4.50
C GLU A 121 -18.45 1.57 5.97
N SER A 122 -18.09 0.45 6.60
CA SER A 122 -17.62 0.42 8.00
C SER A 122 -16.30 1.16 8.21
N ALA A 123 -15.42 1.19 7.20
CA ALA A 123 -14.17 1.96 7.23
C ALA A 123 -14.43 3.48 7.37
N GLY A 124 -15.64 3.94 7.02
CA GLY A 124 -16.06 5.32 7.12
C GLY A 124 -15.73 6.11 5.85
N PRO A 125 -16.72 6.44 4.99
CA PRO A 125 -16.51 7.15 3.72
C PRO A 125 -15.74 8.47 3.84
N HIS A 126 -15.89 9.18 4.95
CA HIS A 126 -15.13 10.40 5.26
C HIS A 126 -13.60 10.19 5.31
N LYS A 127 -13.13 8.95 5.50
CA LYS A 127 -11.71 8.59 5.56
C LYS A 127 -11.10 8.22 4.22
N TRP A 128 -11.88 8.03 3.15
CA TRP A 128 -11.32 7.51 1.89
C TRP A 128 -12.05 8.00 0.63
N SER A 129 -13.29 8.46 0.75
CA SER A 129 -14.07 9.06 -0.34
C SER A 129 -13.83 10.57 -0.40
N ARG A 130 -13.52 11.07 -1.60
CA ARG A 130 -13.29 12.49 -1.85
C ARG A 130 -14.54 13.33 -1.56
N VAL A 131 -15.73 12.84 -1.88
CA VAL A 131 -16.97 13.61 -1.73
C VAL A 131 -17.38 13.78 -0.26
N HIS A 132 -17.03 12.81 0.59
CA HIS A 132 -17.40 12.79 2.01
C HIS A 132 -16.28 13.27 2.94
N CYS A 133 -15.10 13.60 2.40
CA CYS A 133 -13.96 14.06 3.19
C CYS A 133 -13.92 15.60 3.23
N PRO A 134 -13.93 16.23 4.42
CA PRO A 134 -13.90 17.69 4.55
C PRO A 134 -12.55 18.32 4.20
N GLN A 135 -11.45 17.55 4.15
CA GLN A 135 -10.12 18.02 3.73
C GLN A 135 -9.78 17.61 2.29
N ARG A 136 -9.07 18.47 1.54
CA ARG A 136 -8.50 18.15 0.22
C ARG A 136 -7.43 17.06 0.35
N ARG A 137 -7.83 15.80 0.15
CA ARG A 137 -6.89 14.68 0.03
C ARG A 137 -6.43 14.51 -1.41
N PHE A 138 -5.13 14.57 -1.60
CA PHE A 138 -4.49 14.35 -2.89
C PHE A 138 -4.20 12.85 -3.15
N ARG A 139 -4.11 12.51 -4.45
CA ARG A 139 -3.98 11.20 -5.16
C ARG A 139 -3.02 10.20 -4.49
N VAL A 140 -3.08 8.85 -4.60
CA VAL A 140 -4.02 7.86 -5.20
C VAL A 140 -3.67 6.40 -4.81
N MET A 141 -4.67 5.51 -4.86
CA MET A 141 -4.56 4.04 -4.91
C MET A 141 -4.18 3.51 -6.31
N THR A 142 -2.91 3.57 -6.71
CA THR A 142 -2.43 2.82 -7.88
C THR A 142 -1.16 2.05 -7.55
N THR A 143 -0.99 0.89 -8.20
CA THR A 143 0.23 0.07 -8.13
C THR A 143 1.49 0.90 -8.44
N ASN A 144 1.37 2.00 -9.19
CA ASN A 144 2.44 2.95 -9.48
C ASN A 144 3.28 3.35 -8.25
N VAL A 145 2.70 3.49 -7.05
CA VAL A 145 3.44 3.88 -5.85
C VAL A 145 4.45 2.80 -5.44
N ALA A 146 4.01 1.54 -5.50
CA ALA A 146 4.85 0.38 -5.23
C ALA A 146 5.79 0.07 -6.41
N GLU A 147 5.32 0.23 -7.65
CA GLU A 147 6.14 0.12 -8.88
C GLU A 147 7.29 1.13 -8.90
N CYS A 148 7.09 2.35 -8.41
CA CYS A 148 8.14 3.36 -8.28
C CYS A 148 9.27 2.88 -7.35
N ILE A 149 8.94 2.25 -6.22
CA ILE A 149 9.94 1.63 -5.34
C ILE A 149 10.64 0.46 -6.06
N ASN A 150 9.88 -0.38 -6.75
CA ASN A 150 10.45 -1.48 -7.54
C ASN A 150 11.39 -0.98 -8.64
N SER A 151 11.11 0.20 -9.21
CA SER A 151 11.97 0.89 -10.18
C SER A 151 13.28 1.34 -9.53
N CYS A 152 13.23 1.98 -8.35
CA CYS A 152 14.41 2.37 -7.58
C CYS A 152 15.30 1.16 -7.20
N LEU A 153 14.70 -0.02 -7.06
CA LEU A 153 15.41 -1.25 -6.67
C LEU A 153 15.85 -2.10 -7.87
N LYS A 154 15.65 -1.67 -9.12
CA LYS A 154 16.02 -2.44 -10.34
C LYS A 154 17.43 -3.01 -10.31
N PHE A 155 18.42 -2.20 -9.93
CA PHE A 155 19.82 -2.63 -9.81
C PHE A 155 20.04 -3.51 -8.57
N ALA A 156 19.53 -3.06 -7.42
CA ALA A 156 19.74 -3.73 -6.13
C ALA A 156 19.17 -5.17 -6.11
N ARG A 157 18.16 -5.47 -6.94
CA ARG A 157 17.56 -6.82 -7.07
C ARG A 157 18.50 -7.89 -7.62
N GLN A 158 19.65 -7.52 -8.17
CA GLN A 158 20.67 -8.46 -8.63
C GLN A 158 21.65 -8.82 -7.51
N LEU A 159 21.67 -8.04 -6.43
CA LEU A 159 22.58 -8.21 -5.32
C LEU A 159 22.13 -9.35 -4.39
N PRO A 160 23.05 -9.93 -3.60
CA PRO A 160 22.69 -10.84 -2.52
C PRO A 160 21.67 -10.21 -1.56
N MET A 161 20.80 -11.04 -0.95
CA MET A 161 19.69 -10.56 -0.10
C MET A 161 20.18 -9.61 1.01
N LEU A 162 21.32 -9.91 1.63
CA LEU A 162 21.92 -9.07 2.66
C LEU A 162 22.25 -7.67 2.12
N THR A 163 22.95 -7.61 0.99
CA THR A 163 23.33 -6.35 0.33
C THR A 163 22.11 -5.58 -0.17
N LEU A 164 21.08 -6.28 -0.65
CA LEU A 164 19.80 -5.67 -1.03
C LEU A 164 19.10 -5.04 0.19
N ALA A 165 19.05 -5.74 1.33
CA ALA A 165 18.46 -5.20 2.55
C ALA A 165 19.21 -3.95 3.05
N GLU A 166 20.55 -3.97 2.99
CA GLU A 166 21.37 -2.80 3.31
C GLU A 166 21.15 -1.64 2.35
N PHE A 167 21.01 -1.93 1.05
CA PHE A 167 20.69 -0.92 0.04
C PHE A 167 19.35 -0.25 0.35
N ILE A 168 18.30 -1.03 0.62
CA ILE A 168 16.98 -0.51 0.98
C ILE A 168 17.07 0.34 2.25
N ARG A 169 17.77 -0.13 3.29
CA ARG A 169 17.97 0.63 4.53
C ARG A 169 18.65 1.98 4.27
N ASN A 170 19.70 2.01 3.47
CA ASN A 170 20.44 3.23 3.13
C ASN A 170 19.59 4.18 2.28
N MET A 171 18.84 3.66 1.31
CA MET A 171 17.91 4.43 0.49
C MET A 171 16.86 5.14 1.35
N LEU A 172 16.19 4.40 2.25
CA LEU A 172 15.17 4.95 3.15
C LEU A 172 15.74 5.98 4.11
N ARG A 173 16.94 5.72 4.66
CA ARG A 173 17.62 6.67 5.54
C ARG A 173 17.85 8.01 4.84
N ARG A 174 18.34 7.99 3.61
CA ARG A 174 18.53 9.20 2.80
C ARG A 174 17.21 9.92 2.54
N TRP A 175 16.18 9.18 2.13
CA TRP A 175 14.87 9.77 1.85
C TRP A 175 14.25 10.46 3.06
N PHE A 176 14.22 9.79 4.22
CA PHE A 176 13.67 10.39 5.43
C PHE A 176 14.52 11.56 5.93
N HIS A 177 15.84 11.49 5.77
CA HIS A 177 16.73 12.62 6.08
C HIS A 177 16.43 13.86 5.22
N TYR A 178 16.24 13.68 3.91
CA TYR A 178 15.87 14.79 3.02
C TYR A 178 14.48 15.34 3.33
N ARG A 179 13.50 14.48 3.67
CA ARG A 179 12.15 14.93 4.05
C ARG A 179 12.16 15.75 5.33
N TYR A 180 12.92 15.32 6.33
CA TYR A 180 13.05 16.05 7.60
C TYR A 180 13.67 17.43 7.42
N ARG A 181 14.60 17.58 6.46
CA ARG A 181 15.28 18.85 6.17
C ARG A 181 14.52 19.79 5.23
N ALA A 182 13.45 19.32 4.60
CA ALA A 182 12.66 20.09 3.63
C ALA A 182 11.42 20.75 4.26
N VAL A 183 11.26 20.62 5.58
CA VAL A 183 10.24 21.27 6.42
C VAL A 183 10.94 22.33 7.26
#